data_AF-A0A4Q7AMJ4-F1
#
_entry.id   AF-A0A4Q7AMJ4-F1
#
_cell.length_a   1.000
_cell.length_b   1.000
_cell.length_c   1.000
_cell.angle_alpha   90.00
_cell.angle_beta   90.00
_cell.angle_gamma   90.00
#
_symmetry.space_group_name_H-M   'P 1'
#
loop_
_entity.id
_entity.type
_entity.pdbx_description
1 polymer ?
#
loop_
_entity_poly.entity_id
_entity_poly.type
_entity_poly.pdbx_seq_one_letter_code
_entity_poly.pdbx_strand_id
1 'polypeptide(L)'
;MHIFSKILFISMMSSSILLIGCSDKKSNTEQNQQTKESSSTSSTGNWQAKTSELSSANATDIKSDLAQLNQITNQSNSQALQLREQAQSAATDPQKLKEVLSHSNDIQKEFQQKLMGLQLKSSEVQNIRTQMIDNLLTSQKLYELSTAPNFDMKAPSEEFKQLSMRTIAIQQKVGAELDALNQQYS
;
A
#
# COMPACT_ATOMS: atom_id res chain seq x y z
N MET A 1 10.93 25.21 -2.99
CA MET A 1 9.58 24.98 -3.57
C MET A 1 9.37 23.57 -4.13
N HIS A 2 10.38 22.87 -4.67
CA HIS A 2 10.18 21.50 -5.20
C HIS A 2 10.03 20.39 -4.15
N ILE A 3 10.43 20.63 -2.90
CA ILE A 3 10.55 19.57 -1.89
C ILE A 3 9.18 19.13 -1.35
N PHE A 4 8.26 20.06 -1.05
CA PHE A 4 6.93 19.69 -0.52
C PHE A 4 6.03 19.05 -1.57
N SER A 5 6.04 19.56 -2.82
CA SER A 5 5.35 18.90 -3.93
C SER A 5 5.90 17.48 -4.16
N LYS A 6 7.24 17.29 -4.13
CA LYS A 6 7.86 15.96 -4.21
C LYS A 6 7.52 15.07 -3.00
N ILE A 7 7.54 15.58 -1.77
CA ILE A 7 7.21 14.83 -0.55
C ILE A 7 5.75 14.37 -0.56
N LEU A 8 4.83 15.17 -1.11
CA LEU A 8 3.41 14.83 -1.20
C LEU A 8 3.15 13.73 -2.23
N PHE A 9 3.80 13.79 -3.39
CA PHE A 9 3.79 12.68 -4.35
C PHE A 9 4.51 11.45 -3.80
N ILE A 10 5.58 11.60 -3.04
CA ILE A 10 6.25 10.48 -2.39
C ILE A 10 5.32 9.88 -1.34
N SER A 11 4.71 10.65 -0.44
CA SER A 11 3.82 10.14 0.61
C SER A 11 2.60 9.40 0.05
N MET A 12 1.95 9.94 -1.00
CA MET A 12 0.80 9.30 -1.65
C MET A 12 1.16 8.16 -2.62
N MET A 13 2.38 8.10 -3.14
CA MET A 13 2.82 7.08 -4.12
C MET A 13 3.84 6.07 -3.55
N SER A 14 4.20 6.18 -2.27
CA SER A 14 5.12 5.25 -1.61
C SER A 14 4.40 3.98 -1.18
N SER A 15 3.82 3.27 -2.13
CA SER A 15 3.55 1.85 -1.92
C SER A 15 4.78 1.00 -2.18
N SER A 16 5.93 1.56 -2.61
CA SER A 16 7.15 0.79 -2.81
C SER A 16 7.78 0.35 -1.48
N ILE A 17 7.12 -0.60 -0.81
CA ILE A 17 7.77 -1.48 0.16
C ILE A 17 8.89 -2.17 -0.62
N LEU A 18 10.11 -2.01 -0.11
CA LEU A 18 11.36 -2.36 -0.76
C LEU A 18 11.23 -3.74 -1.41
N LEU A 19 11.68 -3.82 -2.66
CA LEU A 19 11.72 -5.05 -3.43
C LEU A 19 12.44 -6.11 -2.59
N ILE A 20 11.68 -7.09 -2.09
CA ILE A 20 12.22 -8.35 -1.59
C ILE A 20 13.13 -8.86 -2.69
N GLY A 21 14.39 -9.13 -2.36
CA GLY A 21 15.40 -9.57 -3.30
C GLY A 21 14.92 -10.78 -4.09
N CYS A 22 14.44 -10.56 -5.31
CA CYS A 22 14.48 -11.56 -6.34
C CYS A 22 15.96 -11.81 -6.63
N SER A 23 16.51 -12.89 -6.06
CA SER A 23 17.76 -13.45 -6.55
C SER A 23 17.65 -13.63 -8.07
N ASP A 24 18.65 -13.13 -8.79
CA ASP A 24 18.77 -13.10 -10.24
C ASP A 24 18.11 -14.28 -10.96
N LYS A 25 17.02 -14.01 -11.68
CA LYS A 25 16.76 -14.71 -12.94
C LYS A 25 16.21 -13.72 -13.96
N LYS A 26 17.03 -13.50 -14.99
CA LYS A 26 16.75 -12.77 -16.22
C LYS A 26 15.32 -12.96 -16.71
N SER A 27 14.72 -11.83 -17.09
CA SER A 27 13.66 -11.65 -18.09
C SER A 27 13.30 -12.89 -18.92
N ASN A 28 12.03 -13.28 -18.89
CA ASN A 28 11.27 -13.34 -20.12
C ASN A 28 9.78 -13.10 -19.86
N THR A 29 9.27 -12.09 -20.56
CA THR A 29 7.87 -11.83 -20.86
C THR A 29 7.23 -13.08 -21.44
N GLU A 30 6.12 -13.53 -20.86
CA GLU A 30 5.09 -14.26 -21.58
C GLU A 30 3.74 -14.03 -20.89
N GLN A 31 2.85 -13.37 -21.62
CA GLN A 31 1.42 -13.29 -21.32
C GLN A 31 0.86 -14.70 -21.27
N ASN A 32 0.10 -15.03 -20.22
CA ASN A 32 -0.99 -15.98 -20.41
C ASN A 32 -2.21 -15.57 -19.59
N GLN A 33 -3.24 -15.15 -20.33
CA GLN A 33 -4.59 -14.98 -19.84
C GLN A 33 -5.16 -16.36 -19.53
N GLN A 34 -5.52 -16.60 -18.27
CA GLN A 34 -6.58 -17.55 -17.97
C GLN A 34 -7.39 -17.05 -16.78
N THR A 35 -8.43 -16.29 -17.10
CA THR A 35 -9.53 -15.93 -16.22
C THR A 35 -10.24 -17.22 -15.83
N LYS A 36 -9.98 -17.71 -14.61
CA LYS A 36 -10.94 -18.56 -13.90
C LYS A 36 -11.75 -17.65 -12.99
N GLU A 37 -12.99 -17.40 -13.38
CA GLU A 37 -14.03 -16.93 -12.48
C GLU A 37 -14.08 -17.87 -11.28
N SER A 38 -13.55 -17.42 -10.15
CA SER A 38 -13.94 -17.95 -8.85
C SER A 38 -15.02 -17.04 -8.32
N SER A 39 -16.19 -17.63 -8.11
CA SER A 39 -17.36 -17.04 -7.50
C SER A 39 -16.97 -16.23 -6.26
N SER A 40 -17.14 -14.92 -6.35
CA SER A 40 -16.98 -13.99 -5.24
C SER A 40 -18.14 -14.16 -4.25
N THR A 41 -18.08 -15.22 -3.47
CA THR A 41 -18.67 -15.14 -2.12
C THR A 41 -17.83 -14.08 -1.41
N SER A 42 -18.43 -12.94 -1.08
CA SER A 42 -17.81 -11.89 -0.28
C SER A 42 -17.53 -12.45 1.12
N SER A 43 -16.46 -13.22 1.23
CA SER A 43 -15.88 -13.65 2.50
C SER A 43 -15.35 -12.37 3.15
N THR A 44 -16.09 -11.86 4.13
CA THR A 44 -15.61 -10.79 5.00
C THR A 44 -14.34 -11.31 5.68
N GLY A 45 -13.17 -10.83 5.27
CA GLY A 45 -11.89 -11.28 5.83
C GLY A 45 -11.77 -10.92 7.31
N ASN A 46 -10.77 -11.48 8.00
CA ASN A 46 -10.62 -11.37 9.45
C ASN A 46 -9.71 -10.22 9.90
N TRP A 47 -9.76 -9.06 9.25
CA TRP A 47 -8.88 -7.93 9.59
C TRP A 47 -9.09 -7.37 11.00
N GLN A 48 -10.24 -7.65 11.62
CA GLN A 48 -10.57 -7.31 13.02
C GLN A 48 -10.41 -8.50 13.98
N ALA A 49 -9.71 -9.57 13.58
CA ALA A 49 -9.45 -10.71 14.46
C ALA A 49 -8.81 -10.27 15.78
N LYS A 50 -9.30 -10.82 16.88
CA LYS A 50 -8.73 -10.64 18.22
C LYS A 50 -7.43 -11.43 18.31
N THR A 51 -6.50 -10.98 19.16
CA THR A 51 -5.22 -11.67 19.39
C THR A 51 -5.40 -13.14 19.79
N SER A 52 -6.47 -13.49 20.51
CA SER A 52 -6.79 -14.86 20.91
C SER A 52 -7.20 -15.79 19.76
N GLU A 53 -7.53 -15.23 18.59
CA GLU A 53 -7.96 -15.97 17.39
C GLU A 53 -6.78 -16.22 16.43
N LEU A 54 -5.58 -15.72 16.75
CA LEU A 54 -4.40 -15.76 15.91
C LEU A 54 -3.33 -16.66 16.52
N SER A 55 -2.58 -17.34 15.66
CA SER A 55 -1.36 -18.02 16.07
C SER A 55 -0.22 -17.01 16.25
N SER A 56 0.75 -17.37 17.09
CA SER A 56 1.96 -16.58 17.31
C SER A 56 3.18 -17.48 17.21
N ALA A 57 4.23 -16.98 16.57
CA ALA A 57 5.46 -17.69 16.25
C ALA A 57 5.24 -19.03 15.49
N ASN A 58 4.10 -19.18 14.81
CA ASN A 58 3.81 -20.37 14.01
C ASN A 58 4.36 -20.20 12.60
N ALA A 59 5.46 -20.91 12.31
CA ALA A 59 6.15 -20.77 11.02
C ALA A 59 5.27 -21.13 9.81
N THR A 60 4.38 -22.12 9.93
CA THR A 60 3.51 -22.53 8.82
C THR A 60 2.49 -21.44 8.50
N ASP A 61 1.85 -20.89 9.52
CA ASP A 61 0.88 -19.81 9.35
C ASP A 61 1.55 -18.53 8.85
N ILE A 62 2.70 -18.13 9.41
CA ILE A 62 3.46 -16.96 8.97
C ILE A 62 3.82 -17.08 7.49
N LYS A 63 4.34 -18.24 7.04
CA LYS A 63 4.69 -18.47 5.62
C LYS A 63 3.48 -18.37 4.70
N SER A 64 2.38 -19.01 5.09
CA SER A 64 1.13 -18.98 4.31
C SER A 64 0.54 -17.58 4.20
N ASP A 65 0.62 -16.80 5.28
CA ASP A 65 0.12 -15.44 5.34
C ASP A 65 1.01 -14.46 4.58
N LEU A 66 2.35 -14.58 4.70
CA LEU A 66 3.31 -13.80 3.93
C LEU A 66 3.12 -14.01 2.42
N ALA A 67 2.90 -15.25 1.97
CA ALA A 67 2.66 -15.53 0.56
C ALA A 67 1.44 -14.74 0.03
N GLN A 68 0.33 -14.75 0.77
CA GLN A 68 -0.88 -14.01 0.43
C GLN A 68 -0.66 -12.48 0.47
N LEU A 69 -0.04 -11.98 1.54
CA LEU A 69 0.21 -10.55 1.72
C LEU A 69 1.16 -10.02 0.65
N ASN A 70 2.25 -10.73 0.35
CA ASN A 70 3.24 -10.35 -0.66
C ASN A 70 2.62 -10.33 -2.06
N GLN A 71 1.75 -11.30 -2.40
CA GLN A 71 1.08 -11.31 -3.70
C GLN A 71 0.28 -10.02 -3.94
N ILE A 72 -0.54 -9.61 -2.97
CA ILE A 72 -1.37 -8.40 -3.08
C ILE A 72 -0.49 -7.14 -3.02
N THR A 73 0.50 -7.12 -2.14
CA THR A 73 1.45 -6.00 -1.99
C THR A 73 2.21 -5.78 -3.30
N ASN A 74 2.78 -6.82 -3.90
CA ASN A 74 3.54 -6.72 -5.15
C ASN A 74 2.67 -6.19 -6.29
N GLN A 75 1.41 -6.62 -6.40
CA GLN A 75 0.47 -6.08 -7.39
C GLN A 75 0.25 -4.57 -7.16
N SER A 76 -0.02 -4.16 -5.91
CA SER A 76 -0.21 -2.75 -5.58
C SER A 76 1.06 -1.93 -5.81
N ASN A 77 2.25 -2.49 -5.58
CA ASN A 77 3.53 -1.81 -5.78
C ASN A 77 3.76 -1.51 -7.26
N SER A 78 3.44 -2.45 -8.15
CA SER A 78 3.52 -2.20 -9.60
C SER A 78 2.60 -1.06 -10.04
N GLN A 79 1.36 -1.00 -9.53
CA GLN A 79 0.43 0.09 -9.81
C GLN A 79 0.94 1.43 -9.26
N ALA A 80 1.52 1.43 -8.06
CA ALA A 80 2.08 2.64 -7.46
C ALA A 80 3.31 3.19 -8.21
N LEU A 81 4.15 2.31 -8.78
CA LEU A 81 5.25 2.73 -9.64
C LEU A 81 4.74 3.42 -10.91
N GLN A 82 3.70 2.88 -11.55
CA GLN A 82 3.07 3.51 -12.71
C GLN A 82 2.46 4.88 -12.36
N LEU A 83 1.76 4.98 -11.23
CA LEU A 83 1.23 6.26 -10.75
C LEU A 83 2.34 7.28 -10.48
N ARG A 84 3.48 6.84 -9.95
CA ARG A 84 4.64 7.71 -9.72
C ARG A 84 5.18 8.27 -11.03
N GLU A 85 5.28 7.46 -12.08
CA GLU A 85 5.71 7.90 -13.41
C GLU A 85 4.70 8.88 -14.04
N GLN A 86 3.40 8.60 -13.89
CA GLN A 86 2.33 9.51 -14.33
C GLN A 86 2.39 10.85 -13.59
N ALA A 87 2.59 10.82 -12.26
CA ALA A 87 2.73 12.03 -11.44
C ALA A 87 3.93 12.87 -11.85
N GLN A 88 5.08 12.23 -12.13
CA GLN A 88 6.28 12.92 -12.62
C GLN A 88 6.03 13.58 -13.98
N SER A 89 5.34 12.88 -14.87
CA SER A 89 4.99 13.39 -16.19
C SER A 89 3.96 14.53 -16.13
N ALA A 90 3.11 14.54 -15.11
CA ALA A 90 2.09 15.55 -14.84
C ALA A 90 2.58 16.71 -13.95
N ALA A 91 3.85 16.77 -13.58
CA ALA A 91 4.34 17.68 -12.53
C ALA A 91 4.11 19.18 -12.82
N THR A 92 3.97 19.57 -14.08
CA THR A 92 3.70 20.95 -14.52
C THR A 92 2.26 21.19 -14.95
N ASP A 93 1.41 20.15 -14.94
CA ASP A 93 0.02 20.18 -15.39
C ASP A 93 -0.91 19.92 -14.20
N PRO A 94 -1.47 20.98 -13.59
CA PRO A 94 -2.32 20.84 -12.40
C PRO A 94 -3.55 19.97 -12.61
N GLN A 95 -4.09 19.93 -13.84
CA GLN A 95 -5.28 19.13 -14.14
C GLN A 95 -4.93 17.65 -14.20
N LYS A 96 -3.88 17.28 -14.94
CA LYS A 96 -3.38 15.89 -14.96
C LYS A 96 -2.94 15.43 -13.57
N LEU A 97 -2.37 16.34 -12.78
CA LEU A 97 -1.96 16.05 -11.42
C LEU A 97 -3.16 15.68 -10.55
N LYS A 98 -4.28 16.38 -10.69
CA LYS A 98 -5.53 16.07 -9.99
C LYS A 98 -6.10 14.72 -10.43
N GLU A 99 -6.03 14.40 -11.72
CA GLU A 99 -6.45 13.09 -12.25
C GLU A 99 -5.61 11.96 -11.67
N VAL A 100 -4.27 12.12 -11.63
CA VAL A 100 -3.36 11.15 -11.02
C VAL A 100 -3.62 10.96 -9.52
N LEU A 101 -3.90 12.05 -8.78
CA LEU A 101 -4.27 11.98 -7.37
C LEU A 101 -5.58 11.21 -7.16
N SER A 102 -6.59 11.44 -8.02
CA SER A 102 -7.84 10.69 -7.98
C SER A 102 -7.62 9.20 -8.25
N HIS A 103 -6.87 8.88 -9.30
CA HIS A 103 -6.58 7.50 -9.66
C HIS A 103 -5.78 6.76 -8.57
N SER A 104 -4.84 7.45 -7.92
CA SER A 104 -4.10 6.93 -6.77
C SER A 104 -5.02 6.58 -5.60
N ASN A 105 -5.97 7.45 -5.28
CA ASN A 105 -6.94 7.19 -4.22
C ASN A 105 -7.82 5.96 -4.53
N ASP A 106 -8.22 5.76 -5.79
CA ASP A 106 -9.00 4.59 -6.19
C ASP A 106 -8.19 3.29 -6.06
N ILE A 107 -6.93 3.28 -6.50
CA ILE A 107 -6.02 2.14 -6.33
C ILE A 107 -5.79 1.83 -4.85
N GLN A 108 -5.61 2.85 -4.01
CA GLN A 108 -5.44 2.67 -2.57
C GLN A 108 -6.68 2.07 -1.90
N LYS A 109 -7.89 2.49 -2.31
CA LYS A 109 -9.14 1.88 -1.85
C LYS A 109 -9.26 0.43 -2.28
N GLU A 110 -8.91 0.11 -3.53
CA GLU A 110 -8.89 -1.28 -4.01
C GLU A 110 -7.92 -2.13 -3.19
N PHE A 111 -6.70 -1.63 -2.96
CA PHE A 111 -5.71 -2.31 -2.14
C PHE A 111 -6.19 -2.52 -0.70
N GLN A 112 -6.81 -1.51 -0.10
CA GLN A 112 -7.41 -1.61 1.24
C GLN A 112 -8.46 -2.73 1.29
N GLN A 113 -9.36 -2.79 0.31
CA GLN A 113 -10.39 -3.85 0.25
C GLN A 113 -9.77 -5.24 0.13
N LYS A 114 -8.73 -5.39 -0.71
CA LYS A 114 -7.99 -6.64 -0.84
C LYS A 114 -7.34 -7.06 0.49
N LEU A 115 -6.71 -6.13 1.21
CA LEU A 115 -6.13 -6.41 2.53
C LEU A 115 -7.21 -6.82 3.54
N MET A 116 -8.33 -6.10 3.60
CA MET A 116 -9.44 -6.39 4.50
C MET A 116 -10.09 -7.75 4.20
N GLY A 117 -10.05 -8.20 2.95
CA GLY A 117 -10.54 -9.50 2.50
C GLY A 117 -9.64 -10.70 2.81
N LEU A 118 -8.40 -10.49 3.26
CA LEU A 118 -7.50 -11.59 3.61
C LEU A 118 -7.98 -12.35 4.86
N GLN A 119 -7.70 -13.65 4.89
CA GLN A 119 -7.93 -14.51 6.04
C GLN A 119 -6.58 -14.95 6.64
N LEU A 120 -5.95 -14.06 7.40
CA LEU A 120 -4.62 -14.30 7.97
C LEU A 120 -4.73 -14.99 9.34
N LYS A 121 -3.79 -15.87 9.66
CA LYS A 121 -3.80 -16.66 10.90
C LYS A 121 -2.75 -16.19 11.90
N SER A 122 -1.62 -15.68 11.42
CA SER A 122 -0.48 -15.26 12.21
C SER A 122 -0.64 -13.83 12.73
N SER A 123 -0.32 -13.64 14.01
CA SER A 123 -0.34 -12.33 14.65
C SER A 123 0.65 -11.33 14.04
N GLU A 124 1.77 -11.83 13.53
CA GLU A 124 2.87 -11.07 12.96
C GLU A 124 2.46 -10.42 11.64
N VAL A 125 1.93 -11.22 10.71
CA VAL A 125 1.46 -10.72 9.42
C VAL A 125 0.16 -9.93 9.60
N GLN A 126 -0.68 -10.30 10.57
CA GLN A 126 -1.87 -9.51 10.95
C GLN A 126 -1.52 -8.09 11.37
N ASN A 127 -0.48 -7.94 12.20
CA ASN A 127 -0.05 -6.64 12.70
C ASN A 127 0.44 -5.75 11.54
N ILE A 128 1.21 -6.32 10.60
CA ILE A 128 1.64 -5.60 9.39
C ILE A 128 0.43 -5.19 8.55
N ARG A 129 -0.52 -6.11 8.30
CA ARG A 129 -1.76 -5.81 7.57
C ARG A 129 -2.53 -4.66 8.20
N THR A 130 -2.65 -4.65 9.53
CA THR A 130 -3.41 -3.62 10.26
C THR A 130 -2.73 -2.25 10.10
N GLN A 131 -1.40 -2.20 10.17
CA GLN A 131 -0.64 -0.97 9.93
C GLN A 131 -0.77 -0.48 8.48
N MET A 132 -0.79 -1.38 7.49
CA MET A 132 -1.07 -1.02 6.11
C MET A 132 -2.47 -0.40 5.94
N ILE A 133 -3.49 -1.00 6.56
CA ILE A 133 -4.86 -0.47 6.52
C ILE A 133 -4.95 0.92 7.17
N ASP A 134 -4.34 1.10 8.35
CA ASP A 134 -4.27 2.41 9.02
C ASP A 134 -3.57 3.47 8.16
N ASN A 135 -2.50 3.07 7.47
CA ASN A 135 -1.80 3.96 6.55
C ASN A 135 -2.68 4.35 5.35
N LEU A 136 -3.43 3.41 4.78
CA LEU A 136 -4.33 3.67 3.65
C LEU A 136 -5.48 4.60 4.05
N LEU A 137 -6.03 4.45 5.26
CA LEU A 137 -7.01 5.38 5.82
C LEU A 137 -6.41 6.80 5.99
N THR A 138 -5.17 6.88 6.48
CA THR A 138 -4.43 8.14 6.60
C THR A 138 -4.23 8.80 5.23
N SER A 139 -3.86 8.03 4.20
CA SER A 139 -3.68 8.53 2.83
C SER A 139 -4.98 8.98 2.17
N GLN A 140 -6.10 8.30 2.44
CA GLN A 140 -7.43 8.77 2.02
C GLN A 140 -7.78 10.10 2.68
N LYS A 141 -7.42 10.30 3.95
CA LYS A 141 -7.61 11.60 4.61
C LYS A 141 -6.76 12.70 3.97
N LEU A 142 -5.51 12.39 3.60
CA LEU A 142 -4.66 13.31 2.83
C LEU A 142 -5.27 13.65 1.47
N TYR A 143 -5.91 12.69 0.80
CA TYR A 143 -6.63 12.93 -0.45
C TYR A 143 -7.80 13.90 -0.25
N GLU A 144 -8.64 13.69 0.77
CA GLU A 144 -9.74 14.61 1.10
C GLU A 144 -9.23 16.02 1.35
N LEU A 145 -8.18 16.16 2.17
CA LEU A 145 -7.59 17.46 2.48
C LEU A 145 -6.99 18.13 1.25
N SER A 146 -6.30 17.38 0.38
CA SER A 146 -5.66 17.93 -0.83
C SER A 146 -6.64 18.32 -1.94
N THR A 147 -7.87 17.79 -1.90
CA THR A 147 -8.92 18.08 -2.87
C THR A 147 -9.94 19.11 -2.36
N ALA A 148 -9.82 19.54 -1.11
CA ALA A 148 -10.66 20.57 -0.53
C ALA A 148 -10.49 21.93 -1.25
N PRO A 149 -11.55 22.73 -1.42
CA PRO A 149 -11.49 24.01 -2.14
C PRO A 149 -10.49 25.03 -1.57
N ASN A 150 -10.19 24.92 -0.27
CA ASN A 150 -9.29 25.80 0.47
C ASN A 150 -7.88 25.22 0.64
N PHE A 151 -7.56 24.11 -0.02
CA PHE A 151 -6.23 23.53 0.06
C PHE A 151 -5.20 24.40 -0.65
N ASP A 152 -4.19 24.86 0.08
CA ASP A 152 -3.03 25.54 -0.49
C ASP A 152 -1.79 24.64 -0.39
N MET A 153 -1.36 24.11 -1.54
CA MET A 153 -0.15 23.32 -1.67
C MET A 153 1.13 24.06 -1.22
N LYS A 154 1.14 25.39 -1.28
CA LYS A 154 2.27 26.22 -0.86
C LYS A 154 2.28 26.47 0.64
N ALA A 155 1.13 26.35 1.29
CA ALA A 155 0.94 26.54 2.71
C ALA A 155 -0.03 25.48 3.28
N PRO A 156 0.34 24.18 3.23
CA PRO A 156 -0.54 23.12 3.68
C PRO A 156 -0.83 23.25 5.18
N SER A 157 -2.02 22.81 5.59
CA SER A 157 -2.43 22.81 6.99
C SER A 157 -1.49 21.96 7.84
N GLU A 158 -1.48 22.23 9.16
CA GLU A 158 -0.69 21.44 10.09
C GLU A 158 -1.14 19.98 10.13
N GLU A 159 -2.46 19.74 10.08
CA GLU A 159 -3.03 18.39 9.95
C GLU A 159 -2.48 17.66 8.72
N PHE A 160 -2.46 18.32 7.57
CA PHE A 160 -1.93 17.73 6.33
C PHE A 160 -0.46 17.33 6.49
N LYS A 161 0.37 18.17 7.10
CA LYS A 161 1.80 17.89 7.33
C LYS A 161 1.99 16.70 8.26
N GLN A 162 1.25 16.66 9.37
CA GLN A 162 1.33 15.59 10.37
C GLN A 162 0.91 14.25 9.79
N LEU A 163 -0.21 14.22 9.05
CA LEU A 163 -0.67 13.00 8.38
C LEU A 163 0.35 12.55 7.31
N SER A 164 0.95 13.48 6.56
CA SER A 164 2.00 13.14 5.58
C SER A 164 3.22 12.50 6.24
N MET A 165 3.67 13.05 7.38
CA MET A 165 4.78 12.48 8.15
C MET A 165 4.43 11.11 8.74
N ARG A 166 3.21 10.95 9.26
CA ARG A 166 2.69 9.68 9.77
C ARG A 166 2.72 8.61 8.68
N THR A 167 2.24 8.94 7.48
CA THR A 167 2.23 8.00 6.36
C THR A 167 3.63 7.51 6.00
N ILE A 168 4.60 8.42 5.93
CA ILE A 168 6.01 8.07 5.67
C ILE A 168 6.56 7.15 6.77
N ALA A 169 6.30 7.48 8.04
CA ALA A 169 6.78 6.69 9.17
C ALA A 169 6.18 5.27 9.17
N ILE A 170 4.87 5.14 8.90
CA ILE A 170 4.22 3.83 8.83
C ILE A 170 4.76 3.03 7.63
N GLN A 171 4.93 3.64 6.46
CA GLN A 171 5.50 2.96 5.28
C GLN A 171 6.90 2.42 5.55
N GLN A 172 7.77 3.21 6.18
CA GLN A 172 9.12 2.79 6.56
C GLN A 172 9.09 1.62 7.55
N LYS A 173 8.23 1.71 8.57
CA LYS A 173 8.08 0.67 9.58
C LYS A 173 7.53 -0.63 8.99
N VAL A 174 6.45 -0.55 8.22
CA VAL A 174 5.85 -1.70 7.53
C VAL A 174 6.85 -2.35 6.58
N GLY A 175 7.62 -1.56 5.83
CA GLY A 175 8.66 -2.09 4.95
C GLY A 175 9.72 -2.87 5.72
N ALA A 176 10.25 -2.30 6.80
CA ALA A 176 11.25 -2.97 7.63
C ALA A 176 10.71 -4.26 8.30
N GLU A 177 9.48 -4.23 8.82
CA GLU A 177 8.85 -5.41 9.45
C GLU A 177 8.56 -6.51 8.43
N LEU A 178 8.06 -6.15 7.24
CA LEU A 178 7.77 -7.10 6.18
C LEU A 178 9.07 -7.71 5.63
N ASP A 179 10.12 -6.91 5.42
CA ASP A 179 11.43 -7.40 4.99
C ASP A 179 12.04 -8.36 6.02
N ALA A 180 11.97 -8.03 7.31
CA ALA A 180 12.47 -8.90 8.37
C ALA A 180 11.74 -10.25 8.42
N LEU A 181 10.41 -10.24 8.34
CA LEU A 181 9.63 -11.48 8.29
C LEU A 181 9.93 -12.30 7.02
N ASN A 182 10.06 -11.64 5.87
CA ASN A 182 10.41 -12.33 4.63
C ASN A 182 11.80 -12.96 4.70
N GLN A 183 12.81 -12.29 5.27
CA GLN A 183 14.15 -12.87 5.43
C GLN A 183 14.13 -14.11 6.34
N GLN A 184 13.23 -14.17 7.30
CA GLN A 184 13.15 -15.27 8.26
C GLN A 184 12.30 -16.44 7.77
N TYR A 185 11.26 -16.19 6.97
CA TYR A 185 10.24 -17.18 6.66
C TYR A 185 10.03 -17.46 5.17
N SER A 186 10.48 -16.59 4.25
CA SER A 186 10.27 -16.76 2.80
C SER A 186 11.29 -17.66 2.12
#